data_AF-S7WTS7-F1
#
_entry.id   AF-S7WTS7-F1
#
_cell.length_a   1.000
_cell.length_b   1.000
_cell.length_c   1.000
_cell.angle_alpha   90.00
_cell.angle_beta   90.00
_cell.angle_gamma   90.00
#
_symmetry.space_group_name_H-M   'P 1'
#
loop_
_entity.id
_entity.type
_entity.pdbx_description
1 polymer ?
#
loop_
_entity_poly.entity_id
_entity_poly.type
_entity_poly.pdbx_seq_one_letter_code
_entity_poly.pdbx_strand_id
1 'polypeptide(L)' 'MLKLVASLPVGYRTVFNLYAIEGYSHKEISELLGIAENTSKSQLSRARSLLQKQIAPSSFKIKSNGR' A
#
# COMPACT_ATOMS: atom_id res chain seq x y z
N MET A 1 14.07 3.86 -4.00
CA MET A 1 12.65 4.00 -3.59
C MET A 1 11.67 4.05 -4.76
N LEU A 2 11.85 4.92 -5.76
CA LEU A 2 10.88 5.11 -6.86
C LEU A 2 10.58 3.84 -7.69
N LYS A 3 11.58 2.97 -7.93
CA LYS A 3 11.38 1.72 -8.69
C LYS A 3 10.45 0.70 -8.02
N LEU A 4 10.40 0.67 -6.69
CA LEU A 4 9.57 -0.28 -5.94
C LEU A 4 8.10 0.16 -5.92
N VAL A 5 7.86 1.47 -5.82
CA VAL A 5 6.50 2.02 -5.90
C VAL A 5 5.92 1.86 -7.31
N ALA A 6 6.76 1.93 -8.35
CA ALA A 6 6.34 1.70 -9.73
C ALA A 6 5.82 0.28 -9.98
N SER A 7 6.27 -0.73 -9.22
CA SER A 7 5.83 -2.13 -9.36
C SER A 7 4.47 -2.42 -8.75
N LEU A 8 3.89 -1.46 -8.02
CA LEU A 8 2.55 -1.60 -7.43
C LEU A 8 1.46 -1.52 -8.52
N PRO A 9 0.36 -2.28 -8.37
CA PRO A 9 -0.86 -2.06 -9.14
C PRO A 9 -1.32 -0.61 -9.05
N VAL A 10 -1.88 -0.09 -10.15
CA VAL A 10 -2.18 1.35 -10.32
C VAL A 10 -2.94 1.93 -9.13
N GLY A 11 -4.04 1.30 -8.68
CA GLY A 11 -4.80 1.80 -7.52
C GLY A 11 -3.97 1.89 -6.24
N TYR A 12 -3.18 0.85 -5.94
CA TYR A 12 -2.35 0.81 -4.74
C TYR A 12 -1.26 1.87 -4.78
N ARG A 13 -0.64 2.05 -5.96
CA ARG A 13 0.37 3.08 -6.21
C ARG A 13 -0.21 4.48 -6.01
N THR A 14 -1.36 4.76 -6.61
CA THR A 14 -2.03 6.06 -6.53
C THR A 14 -2.37 6.41 -5.08
N VAL A 15 -3.03 5.50 -4.36
CA VAL A 15 -3.39 5.74 -2.95
C VAL A 15 -2.16 5.85 -2.06
N PHE A 16 -1.13 5.04 -2.28
CA PHE A 16 0.12 5.13 -1.53
C PHE A 16 0.80 6.50 -1.73
N ASN A 17 0.90 6.99 -2.96
CA ASN A 17 1.52 8.28 -3.25
C ASN A 17 0.73 9.42 -2.62
N LEU A 18 -0.59 9.47 -2.84
CA LEU A 18 -1.44 10.52 -2.27
C LEU A 18 -1.35 10.57 -0.75
N TYR A 19 -1.34 9.40 -0.08
CA TYR A 19 -1.26 9.36 1.37
C TYR A 19 0.15 9.63 1.92
N ALA A 20 1.15 8.88 1.44
CA ALA A 20 2.47 8.83 2.06
C ALA A 20 3.45 9.88 1.54
N ILE A 21 3.20 10.44 0.35
CA ILE A 21 4.06 11.45 -0.29
C ILE A 21 3.36 12.81 -0.24
N GLU A 22 2.11 12.86 -0.69
CA GLU A 22 1.37 14.12 -0.80
C GLU A 22 0.64 14.50 0.50
N GLY A 23 0.51 13.59 1.47
CA GLY A 23 -0.04 13.87 2.80
C GLY A 23 -1.57 13.89 2.89
N TYR A 24 -2.29 13.40 1.89
CA TYR A 24 -3.75 13.38 1.87
C TYR A 24 -4.31 12.36 2.87
N SER A 25 -5.44 12.71 3.50
CA SER A 25 -6.23 11.79 4.30
C SER A 25 -7.00 10.78 3.43
N HIS A 26 -7.45 9.68 4.03
CA HIS A 26 -8.27 8.70 3.31
C HIS A 26 -9.59 9.29 2.81
N LYS A 27 -10.14 10.28 3.53
CA LYS A 27 -11.36 10.98 3.14
C LYS A 27 -11.13 11.81 1.87
N GLU A 28 -10.10 12.63 1.83
CA GLU A 28 -9.78 13.44 0.64
C GLU A 28 -9.46 12.56 -0.56
N ILE A 29 -8.76 11.43 -0.36
CA ILE A 29 -8.49 10.45 -1.42
C ILE A 29 -9.79 9.81 -1.93
N SER A 30 -10.75 9.53 -1.03
CA SER A 30 -12.04 8.95 -1.39
C SER A 30 -12.84 9.88 -2.30
N GLU A 31 -12.85 11.17 -1.96
CA GLU A 31 -13.51 12.23 -2.72
C GLU A 31 -12.81 12.47 -4.07
N LEU A 32 -11.47 12.53 -4.07
CA LEU A 32 -10.65 12.77 -5.26
C LEU A 32 -10.77 11.64 -6.30
N LEU A 33 -10.82 10.38 -5.87
CA LEU A 33 -10.80 9.22 -6.76
C LEU A 33 -12.19 8.61 -6.99
N GLY A 34 -13.23 9.10 -6.31
CA GLY A 34 -14.58 8.52 -6.38
C GLY A 34 -14.65 7.08 -5.86
N ILE A 35 -13.81 6.72 -4.89
CA ILE A 35 -13.78 5.40 -4.25
C ILE A 35 -14.23 5.51 -2.80
N ALA A 36 -14.68 4.42 -2.19
CA ALA A 36 -15.01 4.44 -0.77
C ALA A 36 -13.75 4.59 0.11
N GLU A 37 -13.86 5.27 1.26
CA GLU A 37 -12.74 5.50 2.19
C GLU A 37 -12.10 4.18 2.67
N ASN A 38 -12.92 3.14 2.88
CA ASN A 38 -12.46 1.78 3.21
C ASN A 38 -11.59 1.16 2.09
N THR A 39 -11.86 1.52 0.83
CA THR A 39 -11.11 1.09 -0.33
C THR A 39 -9.74 1.75 -0.30
N SER A 40 -9.67 3.06 -0.05
CA SER A 40 -8.41 3.78 0.17
C SER A 40 -7.57 3.13 1.29
N LYS A 41 -8.16 2.86 2.46
CA LYS A 41 -7.47 2.16 3.57
C LYS A 41 -6.92 0.79 3.18
N SER A 42 -7.74 -0.03 2.52
CA SER A 42 -7.33 -1.39 2.11
C SER A 42 -6.28 -1.38 1.00
N GLN A 43 -6.35 -0.45 0.05
CA GLN A 43 -5.34 -0.27 -0.99
C GLN A 43 -3.99 0.17 -0.40
N LEU A 44 -3.98 1.11 0.55
CA LEU A 44 -2.77 1.53 1.25
C LEU A 44 -2.14 0.38 2.04
N SER A 45 -2.96 -0.41 2.76
CA SER A 45 -2.49 -1.59 3.50
C SER A 45 -1.81 -2.60 2.57
N ARG A 46 -2.45 -2.95 1.44
CA ARG A 46 -1.89 -3.87 0.44
C ARG A 46 -0.64 -3.30 -0.21
N ALA A 47 -0.59 -2.01 -0.52
CA ALA A 47 0.61 -1.34 -1.04
C ALA A 47 1.80 -1.53 -0.08
N ARG A 48 1.60 -1.27 1.22
CA ARG A 48 2.63 -1.45 2.25
C ARG A 48 3.08 -2.90 2.35
N SER A 49 2.16 -3.87 2.37
CA SER A 49 2.53 -5.29 2.41
C SER A 49 3.34 -5.73 1.19
N LEU A 50 3.01 -5.25 0.00
CA LEU A 50 3.78 -5.57 -1.21
C LEU A 50 5.17 -4.93 -1.20
N LEU A 51 5.27 -3.66 -0.81
CA LEU A 51 6.56 -2.99 -0.68
C LEU A 51 7.44 -3.66 0.39
N GLN A 52 6.86 -4.02 1.54
CA GLN A 52 7.56 -4.77 2.58
C GLN A 52 8.08 -6.12 2.07
N LYS A 53 7.29 -6.87 1.29
CA LYS A 53 7.74 -8.13 0.67
C LYS A 53 8.89 -7.93 -0.32
N GLN A 54 8.95 -6.80 -1.01
CA GLN A 54 10.03 -6.49 -1.96
C GLN A 54 11.30 -5.99 -1.28
N ILE A 55 11.16 -5.33 -0.12
CA ILE A 55 12.29 -4.81 0.67
C ILE A 55 12.83 -5.89 1.61
N ALA A 56 11.99 -6.82 2.04
CA ALA A 56 12.42 -7.94 2.87
C ALA A 56 13.50 -8.73 2.10
N PRO A 57 14.75 -8.80 2.59
CA PRO A 57 15.71 -9.76 2.06
C PRO A 57 15.08 -11.15 2.23
N SER A 58 15.36 -12.05 1.30
CA SER A 58 14.78 -13.40 1.17
C SER A 58 15.06 -14.34 2.36
N SER A 59 14.71 -13.92 3.59
CA SER A 59 15.03 -14.56 4.86
C SER A 59 14.09 -14.09 5.99
N PHE A 60 12.77 -14.21 5.82
CA PHE A 60 11.91 -14.37 7.00
C PHE A 60 10.72 -15.27 6.68
N LYS A 61 10.99 -16.58 6.65
CA LYS A 61 9.95 -17.59 6.91
C LYS A 61 9.50 -17.40 8.36
N ILE A 62 8.42 -16.66 8.58
CA ILE A 62 7.66 -16.84 9.82
C ILE A 62 6.98 -18.20 9.68
N LYS A 63 7.60 -19.23 10.26
CA LYS A 63 6.86 -20.43 10.66
C LYS A 63 5.84 -19.98 11.71
N SER A 64 4.59 -19.77 11.32
CA SER A 64 3.49 -19.87 12.28
C SER A 64 3.21 -21.35 12.48
N ASN A 65 3.92 -21.93 13.45
CA ASN A 65 3.50 -23.16 14.10
C ASN A 65 2.29 -22.79 14.97
N GLY A 66 1.11 -23.30 14.64
CA GLY A 66 -0.13 -22.98 15.34
C GLY A 66 -1.09 -24.15 15.21
N ARG A 67 -1.02 -24.99 16.24
CA ARG A 67 -1.88 -26.13 16.64
C ARG A 67 -3.27 -26.20 16.02
#